data_AF-E2B3Z1-F1
#
_entry.id   AF-E2B3Z1-F1
#
_cell.length_a   1.000
_cell.length_b   1.000
_cell.length_c   1.000
_cell.angle_alpha   90.00
_cell.angle_beta   90.00
_cell.angle_gamma   90.00
#
_symmetry.space_group_name_H-M   'P 1'
#
loop_
_entity.id
_entity.type
_entity.pdbx_description
1 polymer ?
#
loop_
_entity_poly.entity_id
_entity_poly.type
_entity_poly.pdbx_seq_one_letter_code
_entity_poly.pdbx_strand_id
1 'polypeptide(L)'
;LIHHVMSDDVYELMERDIARFDMSNYFQNNIYGILLTHKKISGIMKDENNGAIMTEFVGVRAKMYALKVEGKKDTKRAKAVNRNIIARTINFDDYTYCLREEIETTRRQSYIRSKLHE
;
A
#
# COMPACT_ATOMS: atom_id res chain seq x y z
N LEU A 1 12.15 12.31 -1.10
CA LEU A 1 12.21 11.23 -0.08
C LEU A 1 10.79 11.05 0.48
N ILE A 2 10.17 9.89 0.30
CA ILE A 2 8.76 9.68 0.73
C ILE A 2 8.72 9.24 2.20
N HIS A 3 9.55 8.29 2.61
CA HIS A 3 9.82 7.95 4.02
C HIS A 3 11.27 7.44 4.17
N HIS A 4 11.89 7.66 5.32
CA HIS A 4 13.19 7.10 5.68
C HIS A 4 13.04 6.34 6.99
N VAL A 5 13.26 5.04 6.97
CA VAL A 5 13.20 4.18 8.14
C VAL A 5 14.63 3.81 8.49
N MET A 6 15.06 4.14 9.71
CA MET A 6 16.38 3.78 10.25
C MET A 6 16.25 2.56 11.16
N SER A 7 15.80 1.43 10.60
CA SER A 7 15.74 0.15 11.30
C SER A 7 15.81 -0.98 10.29
N ASP A 8 16.58 -2.02 10.62
CA ASP A 8 16.66 -3.23 9.81
C ASP A 8 15.37 -4.05 9.90
N ASP A 9 14.65 -3.94 11.01
CA ASP A 9 13.31 -4.50 11.21
C ASP A 9 12.31 -3.42 11.65
N VAL A 10 11.27 -3.23 10.84
CA VAL A 10 10.20 -2.26 11.11
C VAL A 10 9.27 -2.74 12.22
N TYR A 11 9.05 -4.06 12.33
CA TYR A 11 8.16 -4.64 13.31
C TYR A 11 8.74 -4.59 14.72
N GLU A 12 10.07 -4.76 14.87
CA GLU A 12 10.76 -4.50 16.14
C GLU A 12 10.57 -3.05 16.62
N LEU A 13 10.66 -2.08 15.70
CA LEU A 13 10.45 -0.67 16.03
C LEU A 13 9.00 -0.42 16.49
N MET A 14 8.03 -1.03 15.82
CA MET A 14 6.62 -0.93 16.19
C MET A 14 6.34 -1.58 17.56
N GLU A 15 7.01 -2.68 17.88
CA GLU A 15 6.91 -3.32 19.19
C GLU A 15 7.49 -2.43 20.30
N ARG A 16 8.68 -1.84 20.08
CA ARG A 16 9.29 -0.92 21.05
C ARG A 16 8.39 0.29 21.34
N ASP A 17 7.71 0.80 20.33
CA ASP A 17 6.79 1.94 20.42
C ASP A 17 5.31 1.53 20.45
N ILE A 18 4.97 0.37 21.03
CA ILE A 18 3.62 -0.24 20.97
C ILE A 18 2.48 0.73 21.33
N ALA A 19 2.71 1.66 22.26
CA ALA A 19 1.71 2.66 22.66
C ALA A 19 1.25 3.60 21.52
N ARG A 20 2.02 3.68 20.43
CA ARG A 20 1.76 4.52 19.25
C ARG A 20 1.11 3.75 18.10
N PHE A 21 0.98 2.42 18.23
CA PHE A 21 0.48 1.54 17.17
C PHE A 21 -0.74 0.70 17.58
N ASP A 22 -1.70 0.56 16.67
CA ASP A 22 -2.85 -0.34 16.76
C ASP A 22 -2.46 -1.67 16.12
N MET A 23 -2.16 -2.64 16.99
CA MET A 23 -1.73 -3.99 16.64
C MET A 23 -2.86 -5.00 16.84
N SER A 24 -4.06 -4.54 17.16
CA SER A 24 -5.19 -5.40 17.50
C SER A 24 -5.69 -6.29 16.35
N ASN A 25 -5.31 -5.96 15.11
CA ASN A 25 -5.66 -6.74 13.91
C ASN A 25 -4.63 -7.80 13.53
N TYR A 26 -3.56 -7.96 14.31
CA TYR A 26 -2.54 -8.99 14.07
C TYR A 26 -3.09 -10.37 14.39
N PHE A 27 -2.46 -11.40 13.84
CA PHE A 27 -2.76 -12.78 14.23
C PHE A 27 -2.36 -13.02 15.69
N GLN A 28 -3.16 -13.81 16.42
CA GLN A 28 -2.91 -14.11 17.84
C GLN A 28 -1.52 -14.70 18.07
N ASN A 29 -1.08 -15.56 17.16
CA ASN A 29 0.25 -16.17 17.14
C ASN A 29 1.10 -15.55 16.02
N ASN A 30 1.15 -14.22 15.94
CA ASN A 30 1.96 -13.55 14.93
C ASN A 30 3.45 -13.89 15.14
N ILE A 31 4.19 -13.95 14.03
CA ILE A 31 5.60 -14.34 14.02
C ILE A 31 6.54 -13.38 14.76
N TYR A 32 6.05 -12.17 15.06
CA TYR A 32 6.81 -11.12 15.73
C TYR A 32 6.64 -11.13 17.26
N GLY A 33 5.73 -11.94 17.80
CA GLY A 33 5.45 -11.96 19.24
C GLY A 33 4.75 -10.71 19.78
N ILE A 34 4.24 -9.83 18.91
CA ILE A 34 3.66 -8.55 19.29
C ILE A 34 2.29 -8.75 19.96
N LEU A 35 2.07 -8.05 21.07
CA LEU A 35 0.81 -8.07 21.80
C LEU A 35 -0.32 -7.36 21.03
N LEU A 36 -1.52 -7.95 21.03
CA LEU A 36 -2.70 -7.38 20.38
C LEU A 36 -3.33 -6.26 21.24
N THR A 37 -2.95 -5.01 20.98
CA THR A 37 -3.41 -3.84 21.77
C THR A 37 -3.98 -2.71 20.89
N HIS A 38 -4.59 -1.71 21.54
CA HIS A 38 -4.95 -0.40 20.96
C HIS A 38 -6.02 -0.38 19.86
N LYS A 39 -6.95 -1.34 19.89
CA LYS A 39 -8.05 -1.46 18.92
C LYS A 39 -8.86 -0.18 18.73
N LYS A 40 -8.78 0.39 17.53
CA LYS A 40 -9.61 1.53 17.07
C LYS A 40 -9.50 2.79 17.94
N ILE A 41 -8.34 3.02 18.57
CA ILE A 41 -8.08 4.27 19.30
C ILE A 41 -7.72 5.37 18.30
N SER A 42 -8.37 6.52 18.41
CA SER A 42 -8.09 7.66 17.53
C SER A 42 -6.70 8.25 17.80
N GLY A 43 -5.98 8.63 16.73
CA GLY A 43 -4.64 9.21 16.82
C GLY A 43 -3.49 8.20 16.91
N ILE A 44 -3.80 6.91 16.95
CA ILE A 44 -2.82 5.81 16.92
C ILE A 44 -2.64 5.32 15.48
N MET A 45 -1.39 5.04 15.08
CA MET A 45 -1.10 4.51 13.74
C MET A 45 -1.46 3.03 13.67
N LYS A 46 -1.95 2.54 12.54
CA LYS A 46 -2.20 1.10 12.34
C LYS A 46 -1.35 0.59 11.20
N ASP A 47 -0.96 -0.67 11.30
CA ASP A 47 -0.44 -1.38 10.13
C ASP A 47 -1.60 -1.86 9.25
N GLU A 48 -1.69 -1.28 8.04
CA GLU A 48 -2.71 -1.60 7.04
C GLU A 48 -2.60 -3.04 6.50
N ASN A 49 -1.46 -3.70 6.68
CA ASN A 49 -1.23 -5.06 6.22
C ASN A 49 -1.50 -6.13 7.29
N ASN A 50 -1.92 -5.75 8.49
CA ASN A 50 -2.26 -6.68 9.58
C ASN A 50 -1.11 -7.68 9.89
N GLY A 51 0.12 -7.19 9.92
CA GLY A 51 1.33 -7.97 10.18
C GLY A 51 1.87 -8.73 8.96
N ALA A 52 1.20 -8.69 7.82
CA ALA A 52 1.74 -9.29 6.60
C ALA A 52 2.89 -8.43 6.03
N ILE A 53 4.00 -9.09 5.71
CA ILE A 53 5.23 -8.43 5.26
C ILE A 53 5.02 -7.77 3.91
N MET A 54 5.24 -6.46 3.84
CA MET A 54 5.33 -5.73 2.57
C MET A 54 6.73 -5.90 2.01
N THR A 55 6.88 -6.65 0.93
CA THR A 55 8.19 -6.97 0.35
C THR A 55 8.66 -5.92 -0.63
N GLU A 56 7.74 -5.30 -1.37
CA GLU A 56 8.05 -4.29 -2.38
C GLU A 56 7.01 -3.18 -2.39
N PHE A 57 7.48 -1.95 -2.58
CA PHE A 57 6.64 -0.76 -2.77
C PHE A 57 7.18 0.08 -3.93
N VAL A 58 6.28 0.50 -4.82
CA VAL A 58 6.59 1.38 -5.93
C VAL A 58 5.62 2.55 -5.92
N GLY A 59 6.13 3.76 -5.67
CA GLY A 59 5.36 5.00 -5.68
C GLY A 59 5.77 5.88 -6.86
N VAL A 60 4.88 6.05 -7.83
CA VAL A 60 5.16 6.85 -9.05
C VAL A 60 4.74 8.31 -8.84
N ARG A 61 3.52 8.54 -8.35
CA ARG A 61 2.99 9.88 -8.04
C ARG A 61 1.97 9.81 -6.91
N ALA A 62 1.50 10.97 -6.45
CA ALA A 62 0.43 11.04 -5.45
C ALA A 62 -0.79 10.19 -5.86
N LYS A 63 -1.21 9.28 -4.98
CA LYS A 63 -2.33 8.33 -5.20
C LYS A 63 -2.11 7.40 -6.42
N MET A 64 -0.86 7.12 -6.78
CA MET A 64 -0.48 6.14 -7.78
C MET A 64 0.72 5.32 -7.31
N TYR A 65 0.44 4.07 -6.91
CA TYR A 65 1.43 3.19 -6.31
C TYR A 65 1.02 1.72 -6.44
N ALA A 66 1.99 0.84 -6.29
CA ALA A 66 1.79 -0.60 -6.17
C ALA A 66 2.56 -1.15 -4.97
N LEU A 67 2.02 -2.19 -4.34
CA LEU A 67 2.66 -2.89 -3.23
C LEU A 67 2.49 -4.40 -3.38
N LYS A 68 3.57 -5.14 -3.11
CA LYS A 68 3.54 -6.60 -2.91
C LYS A 68 3.58 -6.89 -1.43
N VAL A 69 2.68 -7.78 -1.01
CA VAL A 69 2.56 -8.20 0.39
C VAL A 69 2.49 -9.71 0.39
N GLU A 70 3.26 -10.34 1.27
CA GLU A 70 3.32 -11.78 1.38
C GLU A 70 1.92 -12.38 1.65
N GLY A 71 1.60 -13.45 0.93
CA GLY A 71 0.29 -14.12 1.04
C GLY A 71 -0.89 -13.30 0.50
N LYS A 72 -0.68 -12.14 -0.12
CA LYS A 72 -1.73 -11.28 -0.69
C LYS A 72 -1.49 -11.00 -2.17
N LYS A 73 -2.57 -10.70 -2.89
CA LYS A 73 -2.48 -10.19 -4.26
C LYS A 73 -1.93 -8.76 -4.25
N ASP A 74 -1.18 -8.41 -5.28
CA ASP A 74 -0.67 -7.06 -5.50
C ASP A 74 -1.78 -6.02 -5.36
N THR A 75 -1.56 -5.04 -4.50
CA THR A 75 -2.46 -3.89 -4.41
C THR A 75 -1.94 -2.80 -5.32
N LYS A 76 -2.77 -2.38 -6.27
CA LYS A 76 -2.45 -1.39 -7.29
C LYS A 76 -3.42 -0.22 -7.18
N ARG A 77 -2.87 0.99 -7.14
CA ARG A 77 -3.62 2.25 -7.13
C ARG A 77 -3.13 3.12 -8.27
N ALA A 78 -4.07 3.63 -9.06
CA ALA A 78 -3.81 4.63 -10.08
C ALA A 78 -4.97 5.63 -10.09
N LYS A 79 -4.73 6.85 -9.61
CA LYS A 79 -5.73 7.92 -9.62
C LYS A 79 -6.26 8.16 -11.05
N ALA A 80 -7.58 8.34 -11.16
CA ALA A 80 -8.33 8.56 -12.40
C ALA A 80 -8.33 7.38 -13.40
N VAL A 81 -7.84 6.22 -13.01
CA VAL A 81 -7.95 4.98 -13.79
C VAL A 81 -9.01 4.08 -13.16
N ASN A 82 -9.88 3.52 -13.98
CA ASN A 82 -10.93 2.63 -13.53
C ASN A 82 -10.36 1.38 -12.84
N ARG A 83 -10.94 0.97 -11.71
CA ARG A 83 -10.48 -0.20 -10.95
C ARG A 83 -10.41 -1.48 -11.80
N ASN A 84 -11.39 -1.69 -12.69
CA ASN A 84 -11.41 -2.82 -13.62
C ASN A 84 -10.20 -2.81 -14.58
N ILE A 85 -9.80 -1.63 -15.05
CA ILE A 85 -8.66 -1.45 -15.95
C ILE A 85 -7.36 -1.75 -15.21
N ILE A 86 -7.23 -1.23 -13.98
CA ILE A 86 -6.09 -1.53 -13.10
C ILE A 86 -5.99 -3.04 -12.83
N ALA A 87 -7.11 -3.70 -12.53
CA ALA A 87 -7.12 -5.12 -12.21
C ALA A 87 -6.74 -6.01 -13.40
N ARG A 88 -7.15 -5.65 -14.62
CA ARG A 88 -7.01 -6.51 -15.82
C ARG A 88 -5.82 -6.20 -16.71
N THR A 89 -5.31 -4.97 -16.69
CA THR A 89 -4.35 -4.48 -17.72
C THR A 89 -3.10 -3.83 -17.16
N ILE A 90 -3.01 -3.68 -15.84
CA ILE A 90 -1.85 -3.09 -15.17
C ILE A 90 -1.34 -4.10 -14.15
N ASN A 91 -0.07 -4.49 -14.27
CA ASN A 91 0.62 -5.35 -13.31
C ASN A 91 1.56 -4.52 -12.42
N PHE A 92 2.26 -5.17 -11.49
CA PHE A 92 3.22 -4.48 -10.62
C PHE A 92 4.42 -3.95 -11.41
N ASP A 93 4.92 -4.75 -12.36
CA ASP A 93 6.11 -4.43 -13.16
C ASP A 93 5.90 -3.20 -14.05
N ASP A 94 4.67 -2.92 -14.48
CA ASP A 94 4.31 -1.68 -15.17
C ASP A 94 4.69 -0.45 -14.33
N TYR A 95 4.45 -0.48 -13.00
CA TYR A 95 4.82 0.63 -12.11
C TYR A 95 6.34 0.73 -11.96
N THR A 96 7.02 -0.41 -11.80
CA THR A 96 8.48 -0.48 -11.68
C THR A 96 9.14 0.05 -12.95
N TYR A 97 8.63 -0.34 -14.11
CA TYR A 97 9.12 0.10 -15.42
C TYR A 97 8.90 1.60 -15.62
N CYS A 98 7.70 2.12 -15.33
CA CYS A 98 7.46 3.58 -15.39
C CYS A 98 8.40 4.36 -14.46
N LEU A 99 8.68 3.85 -13.27
CA LEU A 99 9.54 4.52 -12.30
C LEU A 99 11.03 4.50 -12.72
N ARG A 100 11.52 3.38 -13.24
CA ARG A 100 12.94 3.19 -13.57
C ARG A 100 13.34 3.84 -14.90
N GLU A 101 12.49 3.73 -15.91
CA GLU A 101 12.75 4.28 -17.23
C GLU A 101 12.22 5.71 -17.40
N GLU A 102 11.57 6.25 -16.36
CA GLU A 102 10.94 7.58 -16.37
C GLU A 102 9.96 7.79 -17.54
N ILE A 103 9.24 6.72 -17.92
CA ILE A 103 8.30 6.75 -19.02
C ILE A 103 6.85 6.90 -18.56
N GLU A 104 6.03 7.42 -19.47
CA GLU A 104 4.59 7.44 -19.32
C GLU A 104 3.94 6.25 -20.04
N THR A 105 3.04 5.55 -19.34
CA THR A 105 2.22 4.50 -19.94
C THR A 105 0.75 4.91 -19.96
N THR A 106 0.07 4.59 -21.05
CA THR A 106 -1.36 4.88 -21.23
C THR A 106 -2.17 3.59 -21.36
N ARG A 107 -3.42 3.61 -20.88
CA ARG A 107 -4.39 2.52 -21.04
C ARG A 107 -5.72 3.07 -21.53
N ARG A 108 -6.32 2.39 -22.52
CA ARG A 108 -7.66 2.73 -23.02
C ARG A 108 -8.71 2.31 -21.98
N GLN A 109 -9.66 3.19 -21.71
CA GLN A 109 -10.74 2.93 -20.77
C GLN A 109 -12.02 3.65 -21.22
N SER A 110 -13.16 2.99 -21.05
CA SER A 110 -14.46 3.52 -21.45
C SER A 110 -15.21 4.07 -20.23
N TYR A 111 -15.89 5.19 -20.42
CA TYR A 111 -16.72 5.85 -19.41
C TYR A 111 -18.00 6.39 -20.04
N ILE A 112 -19.08 6.37 -19.27
CA ILE A 112 -20.26 7.19 -19.55
C ILE A 112 -20.00 8.55 -18.89
N ARG A 113 -20.03 9.63 -19.67
CA ARG A 113 -19.78 10.98 -19.18
C ARG A 113 -20.74 11.97 -19.83
N SER A 114 -21.52 12.68 -19.02
CA SER A 114 -22.26 13.86 -19.49
C SER A 114 -21.26 14.97 -19.85
N LYS A 115 -21.48 15.63 -20.98
CA LYS A 115 -20.64 16.74 -21.46
C LYS A 115 -21.30 18.12 -21.32
N LEU A 116 -22.45 18.23 -20.66
CA LEU A 116 -23.08 19.52 -20.40
C LEU A 116 -22.59 20.12 -19.08
N HIS A 117 -21.52 20.90 -19.19
CA HIS A 117 -21.30 22.08 -18.35
C HIS A 117 -20.35 22.97 -19.16
N GLU A 118 -20.89 24.04 -19.75
CA GLU A 118 -20.09 25.23 -20.04
C GLU A 118 -19.70 25.91 -18.72
#